data_AF-A0A3M2S9R5-F1
#
_entry.id   AF-A0A3M2S9R5-F1
#
_cell.length_a   1.000
_cell.length_b   1.000
_cell.length_c   1.000
_cell.angle_alpha   90.00
_cell.angle_beta   90.00
_cell.angle_gamma   90.00
#
_symmetry.space_group_name_H-M   'P 1'
#
loop_
_entity.id
_entity.type
_entity.pdbx_description
1 polymer ?
#
loop_
_entity_poly.entity_id
_entity_poly.type
_entity_poly.pdbx_seq_one_letter_code
_entity_poly.pdbx_strand_id
1 'polypeptide(L)'
;MQRCLHGSSVRRWAIPIPPQWSLTPYCNDYADLPRPDIVPWSRRADLVKASPDVVSPLDLLFGSKHNSFATSIQRTLRQFHCRDPERLAIGWLLFMRLLEYMRPVVEQLQVPHPSYLDMILWKRLRVNLLRTHQTLDLDKVLGLLSCCLKVRWPWGEDILEPGNDGELHIRPQFFEVFTQVEGWGLTSD
;
A
#
# COMPACT_ATOMS: atom_id res chain seq x y z
N MET A 1 -17.20 1.36 60.66
CA MET A 1 -16.38 0.18 60.27
C MET A 1 -17.14 -0.56 59.18
N GLN A 2 -17.05 -0.22 57.90
CA GLN A 2 -15.90 -0.32 56.99
C GLN A 2 -15.34 -1.75 56.93
N ARG A 3 -15.68 -2.47 55.84
CA ARG A 3 -14.79 -3.39 55.12
C ARG A 3 -15.37 -3.65 53.72
N CYS A 4 -14.79 -2.93 52.76
CA CYS A 4 -14.95 -3.13 51.33
C CYS A 4 -14.34 -4.49 50.94
N LEU A 5 -15.10 -5.37 50.30
CA LEU A 5 -14.55 -6.49 49.56
C LEU A 5 -14.15 -6.00 48.18
N HIS A 6 -12.85 -5.84 47.97
CA HIS A 6 -12.25 -5.57 46.68
C HIS A 6 -12.36 -6.82 45.80
N GLY A 7 -13.30 -6.81 44.85
CA GLY A 7 -13.26 -7.69 43.69
C GLY A 7 -12.17 -7.22 42.74
N SER A 8 -10.98 -7.82 42.85
CA SER A 8 -9.88 -7.61 41.90
C SER A 8 -10.26 -8.17 40.54
N SER A 9 -10.91 -7.35 39.71
CA SER A 9 -11.08 -7.59 38.28
C SER A 9 -9.71 -7.54 37.62
N VAL A 10 -9.08 -8.71 37.45
CA VAL A 10 -7.94 -8.87 36.55
C VAL A 10 -8.41 -8.52 35.14
N ARG A 11 -8.17 -7.27 34.73
CA ARG A 11 -8.28 -6.88 33.32
C ARG A 11 -7.24 -7.73 32.58
N ARG A 12 -7.71 -8.78 31.90
CA ARG A 12 -6.93 -9.42 30.84
C ARG A 12 -6.61 -8.30 29.86
N TRP A 13 -5.37 -7.84 29.87
CA TRP A 13 -4.84 -7.01 28.80
C TRP A 13 -5.04 -7.81 27.52
N ALA A 14 -6.04 -7.42 26.71
CA ALA A 14 -6.17 -7.95 25.37
C ALA A 14 -4.87 -7.54 24.67
N ILE A 15 -3.99 -8.51 24.43
CA ILE A 15 -2.82 -8.31 23.59
C ILE A 15 -3.38 -7.82 22.25
N PRO A 16 -3.03 -6.61 21.78
CA PRO A 16 -3.47 -6.16 20.47
C PRO A 16 -3.03 -7.20 19.44
N ILE A 17 -3.99 -7.81 18.74
CA ILE A 17 -3.67 -8.72 17.65
C ILE A 17 -2.89 -7.87 16.65
N PRO A 18 -1.63 -8.24 16.31
CA PRO A 18 -0.86 -7.47 15.35
C PRO A 18 -1.65 -7.40 14.05
N PRO A 19 -1.69 -6.24 13.38
CA PRO A 19 -2.38 -6.14 12.11
C PRO A 19 -1.77 -7.17 11.14
N GLN A 20 -2.60 -7.86 10.36
CA GLN A 20 -2.16 -9.02 9.58
C GLN A 20 -0.96 -8.73 8.66
N TRP A 21 -0.85 -7.49 8.16
CA TRP A 21 0.30 -7.03 7.37
C TRP A 21 1.64 -7.08 8.12
N SER A 22 1.65 -7.03 9.45
CA SER A 22 2.88 -7.11 10.26
C SER A 22 3.32 -8.55 10.53
N LEU A 23 2.53 -9.52 10.08
CA LEU A 23 2.79 -10.94 10.27
C LEU A 23 3.49 -11.57 9.06
N THR A 24 3.62 -10.86 7.94
CA THR A 24 4.40 -11.37 6.81
C THR A 24 5.87 -11.50 7.25
N PRO A 25 6.51 -12.66 7.03
CA PRO A 25 7.91 -12.87 7.32
C PRO A 25 8.71 -11.83 6.56
N TYR A 26 9.16 -10.81 7.29
CA TYR A 26 10.04 -9.79 6.75
C TYR A 26 11.40 -10.44 6.49
N CYS A 27 11.65 -10.80 5.24
CA CYS A 27 12.92 -11.39 4.85
C CYS A 27 13.92 -10.27 4.53
N ASN A 28 14.90 -10.11 5.41
CA ASN A 28 16.03 -9.19 5.23
C ASN A 28 17.03 -9.66 4.16
N ASP A 29 16.92 -10.92 3.70
CA ASP A 29 17.93 -11.57 2.86
C ASP A 29 17.88 -11.15 1.39
N TYR A 30 17.01 -10.21 1.03
CA TYR A 30 16.88 -9.69 -0.33
C TYR A 30 17.81 -8.50 -0.63
N ALA A 31 18.93 -8.38 0.09
CA ALA A 31 20.00 -7.45 -0.29
C ALA A 31 20.54 -7.72 -1.71
N ASP A 32 20.37 -8.95 -2.21
CA ASP A 32 20.80 -9.40 -3.54
C ASP A 32 19.71 -9.29 -4.63
N LEU A 33 18.51 -8.76 -4.32
CA LEU A 33 17.52 -8.50 -5.37
C LEU A 33 17.93 -7.29 -6.22
N PRO A 34 17.57 -7.27 -7.53
CA PRO A 34 17.94 -6.19 -8.44
C PRO A 34 17.52 -4.78 -7.98
N ARG A 35 16.48 -4.69 -7.14
CA ARG A 35 15.95 -3.42 -6.60
C ARG A 35 15.52 -3.53 -5.13
N PRO A 36 16.45 -3.36 -4.18
CA PRO A 36 16.12 -3.29 -2.76
C PRO A 36 15.36 -2.00 -2.39
N ASP A 37 15.19 -1.08 -3.34
CA ASP A 37 14.67 0.27 -3.18
C ASP A 37 13.23 0.48 -3.67
N ILE A 38 12.51 -0.57 -4.11
CA ILE A 38 11.11 -0.43 -4.55
C ILE A 38 10.21 -0.01 -3.37
N VAL A 39 10.47 -0.50 -2.16
CA VAL A 39 9.71 -0.12 -0.96
C VAL A 39 10.64 0.42 0.14
N PRO A 40 11.29 1.56 -0.07
CA PRO A 40 12.36 2.05 0.80
C PRO A 40 11.84 2.39 2.21
N TRP A 41 10.55 2.68 2.35
CA TRP A 41 9.89 2.87 3.64
C TRP A 41 9.78 1.58 4.49
N SER A 42 9.91 0.39 3.90
CA SER A 42 9.86 -0.87 4.66
C SER A 42 11.01 -0.98 5.66
N ARG A 43 12.14 -0.34 5.38
CA ARG A 43 13.32 -0.24 6.26
C ARG A 43 13.32 1.02 7.14
N ARG A 44 12.31 1.88 7.01
CA ARG A 44 12.24 3.21 7.63
C ARG A 44 10.92 3.41 8.38
N ALA A 45 10.71 2.58 9.39
CA ALA A 45 9.55 2.68 10.28
C ALA A 45 9.45 4.05 10.98
N ASP A 46 10.57 4.75 11.13
CA ASP A 46 10.63 6.13 11.62
C ASP A 46 9.89 7.12 10.70
N LEU A 47 10.03 6.97 9.37
CA LEU A 47 9.34 7.83 8.40
C LEU A 47 7.83 7.61 8.44
N VAL A 48 7.40 6.33 8.52
CA VAL A 48 5.98 5.99 8.62
C VAL A 48 5.38 6.55 9.90
N LYS A 49 6.08 6.42 11.04
CA LYS A 49 5.62 6.94 12.34
C LYS A 49 5.59 8.46 12.43
N ALA A 50 6.49 9.15 11.75
CA ALA A 50 6.56 10.61 11.74
C ALA A 50 5.58 11.26 10.76
N SER A 51 4.89 10.47 9.94
CA SER A 51 3.98 10.99 8.93
C SER A 51 2.63 11.37 9.52
N PRO A 52 1.96 12.40 8.97
CA PRO A 52 0.61 12.75 9.38
C PRO A 52 -0.38 11.59 9.17
N ASP A 53 -1.44 11.53 9.97
CA ASP A 53 -2.50 10.52 9.82
C ASP A 53 -3.30 10.68 8.52
N VAL A 54 -3.32 11.91 7.97
CA VAL A 54 -4.02 12.27 6.74
C VAL A 54 -3.01 12.74 5.70
N VAL A 55 -3.13 12.23 4.48
CA VAL A 55 -2.25 12.59 3.36
C VAL A 55 -2.99 13.45 2.34
N SER A 56 -2.33 14.51 1.86
CA SER A 56 -2.84 15.28 0.73
C SER A 56 -2.66 14.47 -0.57
N PRO A 57 -3.64 14.44 -1.48
CA PRO A 57 -3.45 13.81 -2.79
C PRO A 57 -2.28 14.43 -3.59
N LEU A 58 -1.99 15.72 -3.36
CA LEU A 58 -0.89 16.42 -4.00
C LEU A 58 0.48 15.93 -3.49
N ASP A 59 0.58 15.56 -2.21
CA ASP A 59 1.81 14.99 -1.65
C ASP A 59 2.16 13.66 -2.35
N LEU A 60 1.16 12.87 -2.72
CA LEU A 60 1.36 11.57 -3.39
C LEU A 60 1.68 11.70 -4.89
N LEU A 61 1.14 12.73 -5.55
CA LEU A 61 1.39 12.99 -6.97
C LEU A 61 2.71 13.73 -7.23
N PHE A 62 3.00 14.74 -6.40
CA PHE A 62 4.06 15.72 -6.65
C PHE A 62 5.15 15.71 -5.59
N GLY A 63 4.90 15.09 -4.44
CA GLY A 63 5.82 15.05 -3.32
C GLY A 63 5.59 16.18 -2.34
N SER A 64 6.16 16.04 -1.15
CA SER A 64 5.98 16.95 -0.02
C SER A 64 7.31 17.31 0.64
N LYS A 65 7.39 18.52 1.20
CA LYS A 65 8.47 18.89 2.13
C LYS A 65 8.18 18.47 3.57
N HIS A 66 6.93 18.17 3.88
CA HIS A 66 6.46 17.95 5.26
C HIS A 66 6.05 16.50 5.51
N ASN A 67 5.71 15.74 4.45
CA ASN A 67 5.38 14.32 4.55
C ASN A 67 6.42 13.46 3.83
N SER A 68 7.46 13.06 4.57
CA SER A 68 8.57 12.26 4.02
C SER A 68 8.14 10.87 3.53
N PHE A 69 7.11 10.26 4.13
CA PHE A 69 6.61 8.96 3.70
C PHE A 69 5.86 9.08 2.37
N ALA A 70 4.96 10.06 2.23
CA ALA A 70 4.28 10.35 0.97
C ALA A 70 5.28 10.66 -0.15
N THR A 71 6.32 11.46 0.13
CA THR A 71 7.42 11.71 -0.82
C THR A 71 8.17 10.44 -1.20
N SER A 72 8.35 9.51 -0.25
CA SER A 72 9.00 8.23 -0.54
C SER A 72 8.15 7.37 -1.47
N ILE A 73 6.84 7.28 -1.25
CA ILE A 73 5.88 6.61 -2.13
C ILE A 73 5.89 7.24 -3.52
N GLN A 74 5.78 8.57 -3.58
CA GLN A 74 5.74 9.34 -4.81
C GLN A 74 6.97 9.09 -5.68
N ARG A 75 8.18 9.12 -5.08
CA ARG A 75 9.44 8.85 -5.80
C ARG A 75 9.51 7.43 -6.35
N THR A 76 9.08 6.43 -5.57
CA THR A 76 8.96 5.05 -6.04
C THR A 76 8.02 4.96 -7.25
N LEU A 77 6.80 5.49 -7.14
CA LEU A 77 5.78 5.35 -8.19
C LEU A 77 6.15 6.05 -9.50
N ARG A 78 7.03 7.06 -9.46
CA ARG A 78 7.58 7.68 -10.67
C ARG A 78 8.55 6.80 -11.45
N GLN A 79 9.12 5.77 -10.83
CA GLN A 79 9.98 4.80 -11.51
C GLN A 79 9.17 3.81 -12.36
N PHE A 80 7.84 3.80 -12.22
CA PHE A 80 6.92 2.90 -12.92
C PHE A 80 6.12 3.65 -13.99
N HIS A 81 5.62 2.91 -14.99
CA HIS A 81 4.86 3.44 -16.12
C HIS A 81 3.37 3.71 -15.80
N CYS A 82 3.04 3.90 -14.52
CA CYS A 82 1.72 4.28 -14.06
C CYS A 82 1.39 5.73 -14.45
N ARG A 83 0.15 6.02 -14.84
CA ARG A 83 -0.32 7.41 -15.05
C ARG A 83 -0.78 8.01 -13.72
N ASP A 84 -1.11 9.30 -13.73
CA ASP A 84 -1.45 10.02 -12.50
C ASP A 84 -2.63 9.41 -11.72
N PRO A 85 -3.72 8.90 -12.36
CA PRO A 85 -4.75 8.16 -11.64
C PRO A 85 -4.21 6.93 -10.90
N GLU A 86 -3.42 6.09 -11.57
CA GLU A 86 -2.83 4.92 -10.93
C GLU A 86 -1.82 5.31 -9.84
N ARG A 87 -1.02 6.36 -10.06
CA ARG A 87 -0.06 6.84 -9.05
C ARG A 87 -0.76 7.34 -7.80
N LEU A 88 -1.81 8.14 -7.95
CA LEU A 88 -2.60 8.63 -6.84
C LEU A 88 -3.26 7.47 -6.09
N ALA A 89 -3.94 6.58 -6.82
CA ALA A 89 -4.64 5.44 -6.24
C ALA A 89 -3.68 4.49 -5.52
N ILE A 90 -2.62 3.99 -6.18
CA ILE A 90 -1.63 3.11 -5.56
C ILE A 90 -0.98 3.81 -4.35
N GLY A 91 -0.59 5.08 -4.50
CA GLY A 91 0.05 5.83 -3.43
C GLY A 91 -0.84 5.98 -2.21
N TRP A 92 -2.14 6.22 -2.43
CA TRP A 92 -3.12 6.30 -1.37
C TRP A 92 -3.30 4.97 -0.65
N LEU A 93 -3.39 3.86 -1.40
CA LEU A 93 -3.50 2.52 -0.84
C LEU A 93 -2.27 2.14 0.01
N LEU A 94 -1.08 2.55 -0.42
CA LEU A 94 0.16 2.34 0.33
C LEU A 94 0.24 3.20 1.59
N PHE A 95 -0.20 4.46 1.51
CA PHE A 95 -0.17 5.37 2.65
C PHE A 95 -1.18 4.97 3.73
N MET A 96 -2.43 4.70 3.32
CA MET A 96 -3.50 4.33 4.24
C MET A 96 -3.39 2.88 4.73
N ARG A 97 -2.71 1.99 3.98
CA ARG A 97 -2.46 0.59 4.37
C ARG A 97 -3.74 -0.21 4.62
N LEU A 98 -4.84 0.22 4.01
CA LEU A 98 -6.20 -0.12 4.44
C LEU A 98 -7.03 -0.57 3.26
N LEU A 99 -6.89 -1.82 2.82
CA LEU A 99 -7.97 -2.54 2.12
C LEU A 99 -7.96 -4.02 2.47
N GLU A 100 -9.15 -4.60 2.63
CA GLU A 100 -9.32 -6.00 3.01
C GLU A 100 -8.72 -6.97 1.98
N TYR A 101 -8.81 -6.66 0.69
CA TYR A 101 -8.21 -7.50 -0.34
C TYR A 101 -6.68 -7.42 -0.40
N MET A 102 -6.08 -6.39 0.22
CA MET A 102 -4.63 -6.28 0.34
C MET A 102 -4.07 -7.02 1.55
N ARG A 103 -4.92 -7.51 2.47
CA ARG A 103 -4.46 -8.32 3.61
C ARG A 103 -3.62 -9.51 3.13
N PRO A 104 -2.54 -9.87 3.84
CA PRO A 104 -1.73 -11.02 3.47
C PRO A 104 -2.54 -12.31 3.38
N VAL A 105 -2.30 -13.09 2.33
CA VAL A 105 -2.78 -14.48 2.24
C VAL A 105 -1.85 -15.40 3.01
N VAL A 106 -2.30 -16.62 3.31
CA VAL A 106 -1.55 -17.60 4.11
C VAL A 106 -0.17 -17.89 3.49
N GLU A 107 -0.10 -17.98 2.16
CA GLU A 107 1.16 -18.22 1.47
C GLU A 107 2.20 -17.11 1.70
N GLN A 108 1.76 -15.85 1.82
CA GLN A 108 2.65 -14.73 2.15
C GLN A 108 3.26 -14.89 3.54
N LEU A 109 2.57 -15.58 4.47
CA LEU A 109 3.06 -15.81 5.82
C LEU A 109 4.09 -16.96 5.88
N GLN A 110 4.14 -17.81 4.86
CA GLN A 110 4.92 -19.05 4.86
C GLN A 110 6.14 -18.98 3.94
N VAL A 111 6.07 -18.21 2.87
CA VAL A 111 7.10 -18.14 1.83
C VAL A 111 7.82 -16.81 1.94
N PRO A 112 9.14 -16.76 2.21
CA PRO A 112 9.91 -15.53 2.07
C PRO A 112 9.79 -14.98 0.64
N HIS A 113 9.57 -13.68 0.50
CA HIS A 113 9.39 -13.03 -0.79
C HIS A 113 9.73 -11.54 -0.74
N PRO A 114 10.03 -10.91 -1.89
CA PRO A 114 10.19 -9.45 -1.96
C PRO A 114 8.92 -8.73 -1.50
N SER A 115 9.07 -7.77 -0.58
CA SER A 115 7.97 -7.03 0.06
C SER A 115 7.10 -6.24 -0.92
N TYR A 116 7.61 -5.86 -2.10
CA TYR A 116 6.78 -5.24 -3.14
C TYR A 116 5.74 -6.19 -3.75
N LEU A 117 5.89 -7.51 -3.61
CA LEU A 117 4.85 -8.46 -4.05
C LEU A 117 3.60 -8.36 -3.18
N ASP A 118 3.71 -7.91 -1.93
CA ASP A 118 2.55 -7.62 -1.06
C ASP A 118 1.62 -6.55 -1.63
N MET A 119 2.16 -5.70 -2.51
CA MET A 119 1.44 -4.58 -3.13
C MET A 119 0.63 -5.00 -4.36
N ILE A 120 0.75 -6.25 -4.82
CA ILE A 120 -0.02 -6.75 -5.96
C ILE A 120 -1.49 -6.86 -5.57
N LEU A 121 -2.36 -6.11 -6.26
CA LEU A 121 -3.78 -5.95 -5.91
C LEU A 121 -4.55 -7.28 -5.94
N TRP A 122 -4.35 -8.09 -6.98
CA TRP A 122 -5.08 -9.35 -7.15
C TRP A 122 -4.41 -10.49 -6.39
N LYS A 123 -5.11 -11.02 -5.37
CA LYS A 123 -4.66 -12.16 -4.55
C LYS A 123 -4.13 -13.35 -5.38
N ARG A 124 -4.84 -13.72 -6.46
CA ARG A 124 -4.43 -14.84 -7.33
C ARG A 124 -3.12 -14.55 -8.06
N LEU A 125 -2.96 -13.34 -8.61
CA LEU A 125 -1.71 -12.94 -9.25
C LEU A 125 -0.57 -12.92 -8.23
N ARG A 126 -0.83 -12.40 -7.03
CA ARG A 126 0.12 -12.39 -5.93
C ARG A 126 0.60 -13.80 -5.56
N VAL A 127 -0.31 -14.74 -5.33
CA VAL A 127 0.02 -16.16 -5.04
C VAL A 127 0.84 -16.79 -6.15
N ASN A 128 0.48 -16.53 -7.42
CA ASN A 128 1.25 -17.04 -8.54
C ASN A 128 2.68 -16.49 -8.54
N LEU A 129 2.84 -15.17 -8.37
CA LEU A 129 4.15 -14.53 -8.30
C LEU A 129 4.96 -15.05 -7.11
N LEU A 130 4.37 -15.24 -5.93
CA LEU A 130 5.06 -15.84 -4.78
C LEU A 130 5.64 -17.22 -5.09
N ARG A 131 4.94 -18.04 -5.87
CA ARG A 131 5.40 -19.39 -6.24
C ARG A 131 6.48 -19.39 -7.31
N THR A 132 6.54 -18.36 -8.15
CA THR A 132 7.43 -18.32 -9.33
C THR A 132 8.48 -17.23 -9.29
N HIS A 133 8.53 -16.40 -8.24
CA HIS A 133 9.38 -15.20 -8.19
C HIS A 133 10.87 -15.52 -8.36
N GLN A 134 11.33 -16.69 -7.91
CA GLN A 134 12.73 -17.11 -8.00
C GLN A 134 13.17 -17.43 -9.44
N THR A 135 12.23 -17.69 -10.34
CA THR A 135 12.50 -18.03 -11.75
C THR A 135 12.18 -16.91 -12.72
N LEU A 136 11.60 -15.79 -12.23
CA LEU A 136 11.15 -14.67 -13.04
C LEU A 136 12.11 -13.50 -12.94
N ASP A 137 12.27 -12.77 -14.05
CA ASP A 137 12.78 -11.41 -14.02
C ASP A 137 11.67 -10.49 -13.48
N LEU A 138 11.70 -10.28 -12.15
CA LEU A 138 10.67 -9.50 -11.45
C LEU A 138 10.64 -8.04 -11.90
N ASP A 139 11.77 -7.46 -12.27
CA ASP A 139 11.83 -6.09 -12.79
C ASP A 139 11.07 -5.97 -14.11
N LYS A 140 11.28 -6.93 -15.01
CA LYS A 140 10.53 -6.98 -16.27
C LYS A 140 9.04 -7.22 -16.02
N VAL A 141 8.69 -8.11 -15.09
CA VAL A 141 7.28 -8.39 -14.74
C VAL A 141 6.60 -7.14 -14.18
N LEU A 142 7.24 -6.44 -13.24
CA LEU A 142 6.70 -5.21 -12.67
C LEU A 142 6.65 -4.06 -13.69
N GLY A 143 7.64 -3.97 -14.57
CA GLY A 143 7.66 -3.03 -15.67
C GLY A 143 6.42 -3.21 -16.56
N LEU A 144 6.19 -4.43 -17.05
CA LEU A 144 5.00 -4.79 -17.83
C LEU A 144 3.70 -4.54 -17.07
N LEU A 145 3.64 -4.99 -15.80
CA LEU A 145 2.47 -4.78 -14.95
C LEU A 145 2.14 -3.28 -14.83
N SER A 146 3.14 -2.42 -14.62
CA SER A 146 2.91 -0.98 -14.48
C SER A 146 2.43 -0.31 -15.77
N CYS A 147 2.83 -0.81 -16.94
CA CYS A 147 2.32 -0.33 -18.22
C CYS A 147 0.83 -0.65 -18.39
N CYS A 148 0.45 -1.89 -18.09
CA CYS A 148 -0.88 -2.42 -18.37
C CYS A 148 -1.89 -2.12 -17.24
N LEU A 149 -1.44 -1.88 -16.01
CA LEU A 149 -2.31 -1.59 -14.87
C LEU A 149 -3.06 -0.28 -15.09
N LYS A 150 -4.38 -0.32 -14.92
CA LYS A 150 -5.27 0.83 -15.03
C LYS A 150 -6.32 0.83 -13.92
N VAL A 151 -6.63 2.01 -13.40
CA VAL A 151 -7.89 2.23 -12.69
C VAL A 151 -9.00 2.35 -13.76
N ARG A 152 -10.15 1.71 -13.55
CA ARG A 152 -11.33 1.77 -14.43
C ARG A 152 -12.07 3.10 -14.24
N TRP A 153 -11.34 4.18 -14.45
CA TRP A 153 -11.85 5.53 -14.39
C TRP A 153 -12.15 6.03 -15.80
N PRO A 154 -13.28 6.72 -16.03
CA PRO A 154 -13.59 7.25 -17.35
C PRO A 154 -12.51 8.23 -17.83
N TRP A 155 -12.25 8.20 -19.14
CA TRP A 155 -11.26 9.09 -19.73
C TRP A 155 -11.76 10.54 -19.73
N GLY A 156 -10.90 11.48 -19.35
CA GLY A 156 -11.21 12.91 -19.33
C GLY A 156 -11.91 13.41 -18.06
N GLU A 157 -12.25 12.51 -17.13
CA GLU A 157 -12.82 12.87 -15.83
C GLU A 157 -11.72 13.22 -14.82
N ASP A 158 -11.90 14.31 -14.07
CA ASP A 158 -10.97 14.72 -13.03
C ASP A 158 -10.96 13.71 -11.87
N ILE A 159 -9.76 13.41 -11.36
CA ILE A 159 -9.57 12.55 -10.18
C ILE A 159 -9.56 13.32 -8.86
N LEU A 160 -9.46 14.64 -8.93
CA LEU A 160 -9.50 15.57 -7.81
C LEU A 160 -10.65 16.56 -7.97
N GLU A 161 -11.13 17.09 -6.84
CA GLU A 161 -12.11 18.18 -6.82
C GLU A 161 -11.78 19.20 -5.72
N PRO A 162 -12.17 20.49 -5.88
CA PRO A 162 -12.01 21.49 -4.84
C PRO A 162 -12.89 21.18 -3.62
N GLY A 163 -12.28 21.19 -2.43
CA GLY A 163 -12.99 21.08 -1.17
C GLY A 163 -13.49 22.44 -0.66
N ASN A 164 -14.36 22.38 0.34
CA ASN A 164 -14.87 23.57 1.03
C ASN A 164 -13.79 24.33 1.83
N ASP A 165 -12.65 23.68 2.07
CA ASP A 165 -11.46 24.25 2.71
C ASP A 165 -10.51 24.95 1.73
N GLY A 166 -10.83 24.96 0.43
CA GLY A 166 -9.99 25.54 -0.62
C GLY A 166 -8.85 24.64 -1.09
N GLU A 167 -8.76 23.41 -0.56
CA GLU A 167 -7.75 22.43 -0.95
C GLU A 167 -8.30 21.45 -2.00
N LEU A 168 -7.41 20.72 -2.69
CA LEU A 168 -7.81 19.66 -3.61
C LEU A 168 -7.95 18.34 -2.86
N HIS A 169 -9.11 17.69 -3.01
CA HIS A 169 -9.42 16.38 -2.42
C HIS A 169 -9.58 15.33 -3.51
N ILE A 170 -9.40 14.06 -3.14
CA ILE A 170 -9.75 12.95 -4.03
C ILE A 170 -11.25 12.99 -4.29
N ARG A 171 -11.64 12.96 -5.57
CA ARG A 171 -13.04 12.86 -5.95
C ARG A 171 -13.66 11.60 -5.32
N PRO A 172 -14.79 11.70 -4.59
CA PRO A 172 -15.40 10.55 -3.90
C PRO A 172 -15.68 9.34 -4.81
N GLN A 173 -16.16 9.58 -6.03
CA GLN A 173 -16.43 8.51 -7.00
C GLN A 173 -15.14 7.83 -7.46
N PHE A 174 -14.05 8.58 -7.65
CA PHE A 174 -12.75 8.00 -7.98
C PHE A 174 -12.23 7.14 -6.82
N PHE A 175 -12.37 7.64 -5.58
CA PHE A 175 -12.04 6.90 -4.37
C PHE A 175 -12.79 5.57 -4.26
N GLU A 176 -14.10 5.60 -4.46
CA GLU A 176 -14.93 4.38 -4.48
C GLU A 176 -14.45 3.39 -5.53
N VAL A 177 -14.08 3.84 -6.72
CA VAL A 177 -13.59 2.95 -7.78
C VAL A 177 -12.27 2.28 -7.38
N PHE A 178 -11.22 3.05 -7.04
CA PHE A 178 -9.91 2.44 -6.82
C PHE A 178 -9.80 1.65 -5.50
N THR A 179 -10.75 1.83 -4.57
CA THR A 179 -10.83 1.06 -3.33
C THR A 179 -11.53 -0.29 -3.48
N GLN A 180 -12.03 -0.62 -4.68
CA GLN A 180 -12.54 -1.94 -5.03
C GLN A 180 -11.57 -2.64 -5.99
N VAL A 181 -11.36 -3.94 -5.84
CA VAL A 181 -10.45 -4.70 -6.72
C VAL A 181 -10.98 -4.74 -8.17
N GLU A 182 -12.30 -4.69 -8.34
CA GLU A 182 -13.01 -4.62 -9.62
C GLU A 182 -12.75 -3.30 -10.34
N GLY A 183 -12.44 -2.23 -9.61
CA GLY A 183 -12.06 -0.93 -10.14
C GLY A 183 -10.68 -0.92 -10.79
N TRP A 184 -9.96 -2.05 -10.80
CA TRP A 184 -8.68 -2.19 -11.49
C TRP A 184 -8.78 -3.13 -12.68
N GLY A 185 -7.90 -2.92 -13.66
CA GLY A 185 -7.76 -3.77 -14.83
C GLY A 185 -6.35 -3.82 -15.37
N LEU A 186 -6.11 -4.81 -16.24
CA LEU A 186 -4.93 -4.88 -17.09
C LEU A 186 -5.38 -4.65 -18.53
N THR A 187 -4.69 -3.78 -19.26
CA THR A 187 -4.85 -3.65 -20.71
C THR A 187 -4.10 -4.78 -21.43
N SER A 188 -4.49 -5.06 -22.66
CA SER A 188 -3.87 -6.07 -23.53
C SER A 188 -2.67 -5.53 -24.32
N ASP A 189 -2.18 -4.33 -23.96
CA ASP A 189 -1.15 -3.61 -24.71
C ASP A 189 0.19 -4.36 -24.76
#